data_AF-A0A174NEV0-F1
#
_entry.id   AF-A0A174NEV0-F1
#
_cell.length_a   1.000
_cell.length_b   1.000
_cell.length_c   1.000
_cell.angle_alpha   90.00
_cell.angle_beta   90.00
_cell.angle_gamma   90.00
#
_symmetry.space_group_name_H-M   'P 1'
#
loop_
_entity.id
_entity.type
_entity.pdbx_description
1 polymer ?
#
loop_
_entity_poly.entity_id
_entity_poly.type
_entity_poly.pdbx_seq_one_letter_code
_entity_poly.pdbx_strand_id
1 'polypeptide(L)'
;MTRIELKNGYYIEVDSLNYTLRQKYIRNAKDGSKKEAYRTCGHFSDIRGAIGKYIRLVQLDVLSDESVSLTEYVKNIEQINKIAIQGLESVLGRFPIK
;
A
#
# COMPACT_ATOMS: atom_id res chain seq x y z
N MET A 1 5.42 12.69 -15.29
CA MET A 1 4.66 12.10 -14.17
C MET A 1 5.12 10.66 -14.04
N THR A 2 5.62 10.28 -12.87
CA THR A 2 6.16 8.93 -12.62
C THR A 2 5.16 8.13 -11.81
N ARG A 3 4.97 6.85 -12.13
CA ARG A 3 4.05 5.96 -11.41
C ARG A 3 4.84 4.90 -10.65
N ILE A 4 4.55 4.77 -9.36
CA ILE A 4 5.13 3.74 -8.48
C ILE A 4 4.01 2.74 -8.16
N GLU A 5 4.09 1.52 -8.69
CA GLU A 5 3.11 0.47 -8.40
C GLU A 5 3.32 -0.10 -6.99
N LEU A 6 2.20 -0.32 -6.29
CA LEU A 6 2.17 -0.96 -4.98
C LEU A 6 1.30 -2.23 -5.07
N LYS A 7 1.25 -3.02 -3.98
CA LYS A 7 0.40 -4.21 -3.94
C LYS A 7 -1.08 -3.83 -3.81
N ASN A 8 -1.96 -4.82 -4.00
CA ASN A 8 -3.41 -4.69 -3.80
C ASN A 8 -4.07 -3.57 -4.63
N GLY A 9 -3.54 -3.33 -5.83
CA GLY A 9 -4.08 -2.34 -6.76
C GLY A 9 -3.81 -0.89 -6.38
N TYR A 10 -2.95 -0.62 -5.39
CA TYR A 10 -2.52 0.73 -5.05
C TYR A 10 -1.35 1.18 -5.92
N TYR A 11 -1.22 2.48 -6.13
CA TYR A 11 -0.06 3.09 -6.77
C TYR A 11 0.09 4.56 -6.35
N ILE A 12 1.30 5.10 -6.49
CA ILE A 12 1.58 6.52 -6.25
C ILE A 12 1.90 7.18 -7.58
N GLU A 13 1.15 8.24 -7.91
CA GLU A 13 1.50 9.18 -8.97
C GLU A 13 2.40 10.27 -8.39
N VAL A 14 3.56 10.45 -9.00
CA VAL A 14 4.54 11.48 -8.64
C VAL A 14 4.51 12.56 -9.72
N ASP A 15 4.16 13.76 -9.30
CA ASP A 15 4.32 14.99 -10.08
C ASP A 15 5.38 15.91 -9.43
N SER A 16 5.59 17.10 -9.99
CA SER A 16 6.62 18.03 -9.52
C SER A 16 6.32 18.64 -8.14
N LEU A 17 5.10 18.50 -7.63
CA LEU A 17 4.62 19.18 -6.43
C LEU A 17 4.20 18.19 -5.35
N ASN A 18 3.68 17.01 -5.72
CA ASN A 18 3.02 16.09 -4.80
C ASN A 18 3.19 14.62 -5.19
N TYR A 19 2.91 13.79 -4.20
CA TYR A 19 2.73 12.35 -4.28
C TYR A 19 1.24 12.05 -4.08
N THR A 20 0.59 11.48 -5.09
CA THR A 20 -0.84 11.16 -5.04
C THR A 20 -1.02 9.65 -4.92
N LEU A 21 -1.54 9.18 -3.78
CA LEU A 21 -1.86 7.76 -3.59
C LEU A 21 -3.22 7.45 -4.24
N ARG A 22 -3.26 6.41 -5.06
CA ARG A 22 -4.47 5.92 -5.72
C ARG A 22 -4.67 4.43 -5.51
N GLN A 23 -5.92 4.00 -5.63
CA GLN A 23 -6.29 2.59 -5.59
C GLN A 23 -7.24 2.24 -6.73
N LYS A 24 -6.92 1.14 -7.41
CA LYS A 24 -7.79 0.49 -8.38
C LYS A 24 -8.91 -0.25 -7.67
N TYR A 25 -10.14 -0.08 -8.15
CA TYR A 25 -11.30 -0.83 -7.66
C TYR A 25 -12.25 -1.14 -8.82
N ILE A 26 -13.10 -2.16 -8.63
CA ILE A 26 -14.14 -2.50 -9.60
C ILE A 26 -15.39 -1.71 -9.26
N ARG A 27 -15.87 -0.92 -10.22
CA ARG A 27 -17.13 -0.21 -10.12
C ARG A 27 -18.19 -0.92 -10.95
N ASN A 28 -19.34 -1.17 -10.34
CA ASN A 28 -20.53 -1.61 -11.07
C ASN A 28 -21.14 -0.41 -11.80
N ALA A 29 -21.23 -0.49 -13.12
CA ALA A 29 -21.93 0.48 -13.94
C ALA A 29 -23.45 0.23 -13.90
N LYS A 30 -24.25 1.24 -14.27
CA LYS A 30 -25.71 1.15 -14.27
C LYS A 30 -26.26 0.07 -15.21
N ASP A 31 -25.47 -0.33 -16.20
CA ASP A 31 -25.75 -1.40 -17.17
C ASP A 31 -25.36 -2.81 -16.67
N GLY A 32 -24.89 -2.94 -15.42
CA GLY A 32 -24.44 -4.20 -14.85
C GLY A 32 -23.01 -4.62 -15.24
N SER A 33 -22.34 -3.84 -16.10
CA SER A 33 -20.94 -4.10 -16.45
C SER A 33 -19.99 -3.72 -15.30
N LYS A 34 -18.94 -4.53 -15.12
CA LYS A 34 -17.83 -4.24 -14.20
C LYS A 34 -16.79 -3.41 -14.94
N LYS A 35 -16.54 -2.18 -14.49
CA LYS A 35 -15.49 -1.31 -15.03
C LYS A 35 -14.41 -1.07 -13.99
N GLU A 36 -13.16 -1.07 -14.45
CA GLU A 36 -12.04 -0.65 -13.63
C GLU A 36 -12.11 0.86 -13.41
N ALA A 37 -12.02 1.26 -12.15
CA ALA A 37 -12.02 2.65 -11.73
C ALA A 37 -10.87 2.88 -10.75
N TYR A 38 -10.51 4.15 -10.57
CA TYR A 38 -9.44 4.57 -9.68
C TYR A 38 -9.97 5.60 -8.69
N ARG A 39 -9.71 5.38 -7.41
CA ARG A 39 -10.00 6.36 -6.36
C ARG A 39 -8.70 6.99 -5.87
N THR A 40 -8.75 8.28 -5.57
CA THR A 40 -7.67 8.97 -4.87
C THR A 40 -7.80 8.73 -3.37
N CYS A 41 -6.73 8.23 -2.76
CA CYS A 41 -6.65 7.93 -1.34
C CYS A 41 -5.98 9.07 -0.53
N GLY A 42 -5.25 9.96 -1.20
CA GLY A 42 -4.70 11.18 -0.61
C GLY A 42 -3.63 11.84 -1.49
N HIS A 43 -3.34 13.11 -1.18
CA HIS A 43 -2.23 13.87 -1.73
C HIS A 43 -1.23 14.19 -0.62
N PHE A 44 0.05 14.11 -0.92
CA PHE A 44 1.12 14.23 0.08
C PHE A 44 2.26 15.06 -0.50
N SER A 45 2.85 15.93 0.31
CA SER A 45 4.04 16.71 -0.06
C SER A 45 5.32 15.88 -0.10
N ASP A 46 5.31 14.70 0.53
CA ASP A 46 6.43 13.77 0.53
C ASP A 46 5.99 12.30 0.39
N ILE A 47 6.91 11.48 -0.09
CA ILE A 47 6.66 10.06 -0.34
C ILE A 47 6.42 9.25 0.94
N ARG A 48 6.95 9.69 2.09
CA ARG A 48 6.79 8.96 3.36
C ARG A 48 5.35 9.05 3.84
N GLY A 49 4.71 10.22 3.71
CA GLY A 49 3.29 10.40 4.00
C GLY A 49 2.40 9.49 3.14
N ALA A 50 2.68 9.41 1.83
CA ALA A 50 1.95 8.55 0.91
C ALA A 50 2.09 7.06 1.26
N ILE A 51 3.30 6.60 1.56
CA ILE A 51 3.58 5.21 1.97
C ILE A 51 2.95 4.91 3.34
N GLY A 52 3.02 5.83 4.30
CA GLY A 52 2.39 5.66 5.62
C GLY A 52 0.87 5.49 5.51
N LYS A 53 0.21 6.29 4.66
CA LYS A 53 -1.23 6.13 4.39
C LYS A 53 -1.53 4.79 3.73
N TYR A 54 -0.73 4.38 2.74
CA TYR A 54 -0.88 3.09 2.07
C TYR A 54 -0.80 1.91 3.05
N ILE A 55 0.20 1.88 3.94
CA ILE A 55 0.35 0.81 4.94
C ILE A 55 -0.91 0.70 5.80
N ARG A 56 -1.43 1.85 6.27
CA ARG A 56 -2.64 1.86 7.10
C ARG A 56 -3.88 1.39 6.33
N LEU A 57 -4.01 1.75 5.06
CA LEU A 57 -5.14 1.29 4.24
C LEU A 57 -5.07 -0.20 3.94
N VAL A 58 -3.89 -0.74 3.65
CA VAL A 58 -3.71 -2.18 3.47
C VAL A 58 -4.00 -2.94 4.76
N GLN A 59 -3.57 -2.43 5.91
CA GLN A 59 -3.92 -3.02 7.21
C GLN A 59 -5.44 -3.07 7.39
N LEU A 60 -6.16 -1.99 7.09
CA LEU A 60 -7.62 -1.98 7.17
C LEU A 60 -8.30 -2.94 6.18
N ASP A 61 -7.82 -3.00 4.92
CA ASP A 61 -8.35 -3.92 3.90
C ASP A 61 -8.11 -5.40 4.27
N VAL A 62 -7.03 -5.73 4.98
CA VAL A 62 -6.76 -7.09 5.49
C VAL A 62 -7.64 -7.43 6.70
N LEU A 63 -8.00 -6.43 7.51
CA LEU A 63 -8.80 -6.60 8.74
C LEU A 63 -10.30 -6.43 8.50
N SER A 64 -10.72 -6.08 7.29
CA SER A 64 -12.12 -5.72 7.01
C SER A 64 -13.07 -6.91 6.96
N ASP A 65 -12.59 -8.16 7.04
CA ASP A 65 -13.46 -9.36 6.97
C ASP A 65 -13.36 -10.33 8.16
N GLU A 66 -12.65 -10.01 9.24
CA GLU A 66 -12.72 -10.79 10.49
C GLU A 66 -12.50 -9.84 11.67
N SER A 67 -13.35 -9.89 12.70
CA SER A 67 -13.09 -9.21 13.96
C SER A 67 -11.86 -9.83 14.61
N VAL A 68 -10.67 -9.33 14.29
CA VAL A 68 -9.42 -9.87 14.82
C VAL A 68 -9.17 -9.30 16.21
N SER A 69 -8.79 -10.14 17.17
CA SER A 69 -8.44 -9.67 18.51
C SER A 69 -7.22 -8.73 18.46
N LEU A 70 -7.10 -7.79 19.41
CA LEU A 70 -5.95 -6.87 19.48
C LEU A 70 -4.61 -7.62 19.50
N THR A 71 -4.56 -8.77 20.17
CA THR A 71 -3.39 -9.65 20.22
C THR A 71 -2.99 -10.15 18.83
N GLU A 72 -3.98 -10.49 18.01
CA GLU A 72 -3.78 -11.03 16.67
C GLU A 72 -3.48 -9.93 15.66
N TYR A 73 -4.04 -8.73 15.85
CA TYR A 73 -3.61 -7.51 15.16
C TYR A 73 -2.12 -7.22 15.39
N VAL A 74 -1.65 -7.26 16.64
CA VAL A 74 -0.23 -7.03 16.98
C VAL A 74 0.66 -8.09 16.33
N LYS A 75 0.29 -9.37 16.42
CA LYS A 75 1.03 -10.47 15.77
C LYS A 75 1.15 -10.30 14.26
N ASN A 76 0.07 -9.90 13.60
CA ASN A 76 0.08 -9.66 12.15
C ASN A 76 1.05 -8.53 11.76
N ILE A 77 1.09 -7.45 12.55
CA ILE A 77 2.05 -6.35 12.33
C ILE A 77 3.50 -6.84 12.55
N GLU A 78 3.77 -7.57 13.63
CA GLU A 78 5.11 -8.10 13.90
C GLU A 78 5.60 -9.01 12.78
N GLN A 79 4.71 -9.87 12.25
CA GLN A 79 5.04 -10.78 11.16
C GLN A 79 5.34 -10.03 9.85
N ILE A 80 4.54 -9.01 9.52
CA ILE A 80 4.79 -8.15 8.35
C ILE A 80 6.14 -7.43 8.48
N ASN A 81 6.43 -6.86 9.66
CA ASN A 81 7.68 -6.17 9.92
C ASN A 81 8.88 -7.11 9.81
N LYS A 82 8.78 -8.33 10.34
CA LYS A 82 9.82 -9.35 10.23
C LYS A 82 10.13 -9.71 8.77
N ILE A 83 9.10 -9.92 7.96
CA ILE A 83 9.27 -10.21 6.53
C ILE A 83 9.93 -9.03 5.80
N ALA A 84 9.53 -7.80 6.12
CA ALA A 84 10.12 -6.60 5.53
C ALA A 84 11.61 -6.46 5.87
N ILE A 85 12.00 -6.68 7.13
CA ILE A 85 13.40 -6.64 7.58
C ILE A 85 14.22 -7.73 6.89
N GLN A 86 13.71 -8.98 6.84
CA GLN A 86 14.40 -10.07 6.17
C GLN A 86 14.61 -9.80 4.67
N GLY A 87 13.62 -9.18 4.01
CA GLY A 87 13.75 -8.74 2.62
C GLY A 87 14.85 -7.68 2.47
N LEU A 88 14.90 -6.70 3.37
CA LEU A 88 15.94 -5.67 3.38
C LEU A 88 17.33 -6.25 3.61
N GLU A 89 17.50 -7.13 4.60
CA GLU A 89 18.77 -7.81 4.89
C GLU A 89 19.23 -8.67 3.71
N SER A 90 18.31 -9.39 3.06
CA SER A 90 18.61 -10.19 1.87
C SER A 90 19.07 -9.34 0.69
N VAL A 91 18.54 -8.12 0.55
CA VAL A 91 18.97 -7.18 -0.49
C VAL A 91 20.30 -6.53 -0.12
N LEU A 92 20.46 -6.08 1.13
CA LEU A 92 21.71 -5.45 1.61
C LEU A 92 22.88 -6.43 1.62
N GLY A 93 22.65 -7.70 1.96
CA GLY A 93 23.67 -8.76 1.88
C GLY A 93 24.14 -9.07 0.45
N ARG A 94 23.41 -8.63 -0.58
CA ARG A 94 23.83 -8.75 -2.00
C ARG A 94 24.69 -7.59 -2.48
N PHE A 95 24.80 -6.52 -1.71
CA PHE A 95 25.65 -5.38 -2.01
C PHE A 95 26.71 -5.27 -0.91
N PRO A 96 27.92 -5.85 -1.08
CA PRO A 96 28.99 -5.66 -0.13
C PRO A 96 29.28 -4.16 -0.03
N ILE A 97 29.10 -3.60 1.16
CA ILE A 97 29.55 -2.25 1.48
C ILE A 97 31.08 -2.33 1.39
N LYS A 98 31.64 -1.69 0.36
CA LYS A 98 33.08 -1.48 0.21
C LYS A 98 33.59 -0.52 1.28
#